data_AF-B9SSK2-F1
#
_entry.id   AF-B9SSK2-F1
#
_cell.length_a   1.000
_cell.length_b   1.000
_cell.length_c   1.000
_cell.angle_alpha   90.00
_cell.angle_beta   90.00
_cell.angle_gamma   90.00
#
_symmetry.space_group_name_H-M   'P 1'
#
loop_
_entity.id
_entity.type
_entity.pdbx_description
1 polymer ?
#
loop_
_entity_poly.entity_id
_entity_poly.type
_entity_poly.pdbx_seq_one_letter_code
_entity_poly.pdbx_strand_id
1 'polypeptide(L)'
;MDTFESYQEGVSSEIVFFDLETTVPNRAGGRFWVLEFGAIIVCPRKLVEIESYTTLIRPKDLSVVALRSGRSGGITRNAVADAPAFEEVSDKIYSILNGRIWAGHNIRRFDCIRIKEAFAELGKDPPVPVGMIDSLGVLSQKFGRRAGNLKMATLADYFGLGQQKHRSLDDVRIKSSNSIEWQMAQLFNSYYTQ
;
A
#
# COMPACT_ATOMS: atom_id res chain seq x y z
N MET A 1 13.62 38.64 -32.02
CA MET A 1 14.13 38.47 -30.65
C MET A 1 13.09 37.59 -29.97
N ASP A 2 13.34 36.28 -30.03
CA ASP A 2 12.35 35.26 -29.72
C ASP A 2 12.41 34.95 -28.22
N THR A 3 11.23 34.89 -27.61
CA THR A 3 11.01 34.65 -26.18
C THR A 3 11.28 33.19 -25.86
N PHE A 4 12.32 32.93 -25.05
CA PHE A 4 12.54 31.63 -24.41
C PHE A 4 11.49 31.43 -23.31
N GLU A 5 10.32 30.89 -23.67
CA GLU A 5 9.47 30.19 -22.72
C GLU A 5 10.10 28.84 -22.42
N SER A 6 10.73 28.72 -21.25
CA SER A 6 11.20 27.44 -20.73
C SER A 6 10.00 26.57 -20.38
N TYR A 7 9.74 25.55 -21.19
CA TYR A 7 8.88 24.42 -20.83
C TYR A 7 9.43 23.77 -19.55
N GLN A 8 8.73 23.94 -18.44
CA GLN A 8 8.85 23.03 -17.29
C GLN A 8 8.14 21.74 -17.68
N GLU A 9 8.89 20.75 -18.17
CA GLU A 9 8.40 19.37 -18.28
C GLU A 9 7.91 18.94 -16.89
N GLY A 10 6.58 18.85 -16.73
CA GLY A 10 5.95 18.45 -15.48
C GLY A 10 6.49 17.11 -15.03
N VAL A 11 7.28 17.13 -13.95
CA VAL A 11 7.70 15.92 -13.23
C VAL A 11 6.43 15.28 -12.69
N SER A 12 5.88 14.33 -13.43
CA SER A 12 4.78 13.50 -12.95
C SER A 12 5.33 12.69 -11.78
N SER A 13 4.86 13.00 -10.58
CA SER A 13 5.26 12.29 -9.37
C SER A 13 4.98 10.79 -9.53
N GLU A 14 5.97 9.98 -9.15
CA GLU A 14 5.85 8.52 -9.20
C GLU A 14 4.66 8.03 -8.37
N ILE A 15 4.08 6.91 -8.80
CA ILE A 15 3.01 6.24 -8.06
C ILE A 15 3.65 5.17 -7.20
N VAL A 16 3.33 5.17 -5.91
CA VAL A 16 3.70 4.09 -4.99
C VAL A 16 2.44 3.33 -4.57
N PHE A 17 2.39 2.06 -4.92
CA PHE A 17 1.44 1.12 -4.37
C PHE A 17 2.00 0.59 -3.06
N PHE A 18 1.27 0.69 -1.95
CA PHE A 18 1.72 0.10 -0.69
C PHE A 18 0.57 -0.52 0.10
N ASP A 19 0.96 -1.46 0.96
CA ASP A 19 0.05 -2.27 1.78
C ASP A 19 0.73 -2.58 3.12
N LEU A 20 -0.05 -2.58 4.21
CA LEU A 20 0.42 -2.89 5.55
C LEU A 20 -0.27 -4.13 6.12
N GLU A 21 0.53 -5.10 6.53
CA GLU A 21 0.04 -6.13 7.44
C GLU A 21 0.16 -5.64 8.88
N THR A 22 -0.89 -5.87 9.67
CA THR A 22 -0.99 -5.36 11.04
C THR A 22 -1.51 -6.44 12.00
N THR A 23 -1.26 -6.27 13.30
CA THR A 23 -2.00 -7.03 14.32
C THR A 23 -3.48 -6.66 14.29
N VAL A 24 -4.36 -7.62 14.58
CA VAL A 24 -5.77 -7.33 14.82
C VAL A 24 -6.00 -7.13 16.33
N PRO A 25 -6.51 -5.98 16.79
CA PRO A 25 -6.75 -5.75 18.20
C PRO A 25 -7.85 -6.67 18.74
N ASN A 26 -7.67 -7.16 19.98
CA ASN A 26 -8.63 -8.03 20.65
C ASN A 26 -9.95 -7.32 21.06
N ARG A 27 -9.97 -5.98 21.04
CA ARG A 27 -11.13 -5.16 21.39
C ARG A 27 -11.36 -4.11 20.31
N ALA A 28 -12.63 -3.78 20.06
CA ALA A 28 -12.98 -2.67 19.18
C ALA A 28 -12.34 -1.36 19.68
N GLY A 29 -11.73 -0.59 18.77
CA GLY A 29 -10.97 0.61 19.10
C GLY A 29 -9.57 0.35 19.66
N GLY A 30 -9.12 -0.91 19.74
CA GLY A 30 -7.76 -1.24 20.13
C GLY A 30 -6.73 -0.81 19.07
N ARG A 31 -5.48 -0.71 19.50
CA ARG A 31 -4.34 -0.31 18.66
C ARG A 31 -3.92 -1.42 17.71
N PHE A 32 -3.53 -1.00 16.52
CA PHE A 32 -2.92 -1.86 15.51
C PHE A 32 -1.42 -1.60 15.48
N TRP A 33 -0.64 -2.68 15.39
CA TRP A 33 0.80 -2.63 15.23
C TRP A 33 1.15 -3.04 13.81
N VAL A 34 1.98 -2.26 13.12
CA VAL A 34 2.49 -2.61 11.79
C VAL A 34 3.49 -3.76 11.92
N LEU A 35 3.25 -4.84 11.18
CA LEU A 35 4.06 -6.06 11.19
C LEU A 35 4.80 -6.30 9.88
N GLU A 36 4.31 -5.70 8.78
CA GLU A 36 4.99 -5.74 7.49
C GLU A 36 4.63 -4.48 6.70
N PHE A 37 5.61 -3.96 5.97
CA PHE A 37 5.44 -2.92 4.98
C PHE A 37 5.80 -3.50 3.61
N GLY A 38 4.92 -3.34 2.62
CA GLY A 38 5.18 -3.72 1.23
C GLY A 38 4.88 -2.54 0.33
N ALA A 39 5.77 -2.27 -0.63
CA ALA A 39 5.58 -1.21 -1.62
C ALA A 39 6.16 -1.56 -2.99
N ILE A 40 5.53 -1.03 -4.03
CA ILE A 40 6.01 -1.02 -5.42
C ILE A 40 5.92 0.40 -5.96
N ILE A 41 7.04 0.91 -6.48
CA ILE A 41 7.13 2.20 -7.16
C ILE A 41 6.96 1.96 -8.66
N VAL A 42 6.11 2.75 -9.29
CA VAL A 42 5.72 2.60 -10.69
C VAL A 42 5.94 3.90 -11.46
N CYS A 43 6.46 3.78 -12.68
CA CYS A 43 6.56 4.90 -13.60
C CYS A 43 5.15 5.35 -14.03
N PRO A 44 4.74 6.61 -13.80
CA PRO A 44 3.37 7.04 -14.04
C PRO A 44 2.97 6.99 -15.52
N ARG A 45 3.93 7.12 -16.45
CA ARG A 45 3.66 7.09 -17.90
C ARG A 45 3.70 5.68 -18.49
N LYS A 46 4.62 4.84 -18.03
CA LYS A 46 4.87 3.50 -18.61
C LYS A 46 4.21 2.37 -17.83
N LEU A 47 3.76 2.64 -16.60
CA LEU A 47 3.17 1.67 -15.68
C LEU A 47 4.04 0.44 -15.44
N VAL A 48 5.37 0.62 -15.52
CA VAL A 48 6.35 -0.41 -15.22
C VAL A 48 6.83 -0.25 -13.78
N GLU A 49 7.02 -1.38 -13.09
CA GLU A 49 7.70 -1.45 -11.80
C GLU A 49 9.12 -0.90 -11.93
N ILE A 50 9.45 0.10 -11.11
CA ILE A 50 10.78 0.70 -11.02
C ILE A 50 11.55 0.03 -9.88
N GLU A 51 10.93 -0.06 -8.71
CA GLU A 51 11.51 -0.62 -7.49
C GLU A 51 10.39 -1.27 -6.67
N SER A 52 10.71 -2.36 -5.97
CA SER A 52 9.88 -2.90 -4.90
C SER A 52 10.64 -3.00 -3.59
N TYR A 53 9.94 -2.78 -2.49
CA TYR A 53 10.49 -2.86 -1.15
C TYR A 53 9.53 -3.62 -0.24
N THR A 54 10.07 -4.51 0.58
CA THR A 54 9.32 -5.17 1.64
C THR A 54 10.17 -5.35 2.87
N THR A 55 9.55 -5.23 4.04
CA THR A 55 10.20 -5.54 5.31
C THR A 55 9.17 -6.01 6.31
N LEU A 56 9.52 -7.06 7.06
CA LEU A 56 8.85 -7.35 8.33
C LEU A 56 9.25 -6.28 9.35
N ILE A 57 8.37 -6.03 10.31
CA ILE A 57 8.53 -5.03 11.34
C ILE A 57 8.20 -5.66 12.69
N ARG A 58 9.14 -5.56 13.62
CA ARG A 58 9.00 -6.05 14.98
C ARG A 58 8.32 -4.99 15.87
N PRO A 59 7.16 -5.30 16.49
CA PRO A 59 6.58 -4.40 17.48
C PRO A 59 7.42 -4.38 18.76
N LYS A 60 7.32 -3.28 19.53
CA LYS A 60 8.01 -3.16 20.83
C LYS A 60 7.58 -4.24 21.82
N ASP A 61 6.29 -4.56 21.84
CA ASP A 61 5.72 -5.67 22.61
C ASP A 61 5.42 -6.85 21.69
N LEU A 62 6.24 -7.91 21.74
CA LEU A 62 6.02 -9.12 20.93
C LEU A 62 4.76 -9.90 21.33
N SER A 63 4.20 -9.67 22.52
CA SER A 63 3.01 -10.38 22.99
C SER A 63 1.77 -10.04 22.17
N VAL A 64 1.75 -8.86 21.52
CA VAL A 64 0.68 -8.39 20.64
C VAL A 64 0.60 -9.18 19.33
N VAL A 65 1.64 -9.95 19.00
CA VAL A 65 1.69 -10.82 17.84
C VAL A 65 1.31 -12.24 18.23
N ALA A 66 0.38 -12.82 17.46
CA ALA A 66 -0.09 -14.17 17.69
C ALA A 66 1.02 -15.21 17.48
N LEU A 67 1.04 -16.24 18.34
CA LEU A 67 1.94 -17.39 18.19
C LEU A 67 1.62 -18.21 16.93
N ARG A 68 0.35 -18.21 16.51
CA ARG A 68 -0.14 -18.85 15.28
C ARG A 68 -1.04 -17.85 14.56
N SER A 69 -0.88 -17.74 13.25
CA SER A 69 -1.79 -16.92 12.45
C SER A 69 -3.13 -17.64 12.27
N GLY A 70 -4.23 -16.92 12.45
CA GLY A 70 -5.59 -17.41 12.14
C GLY A 70 -5.90 -17.42 10.63
N ARG A 71 -4.96 -16.94 9.80
CA ARG A 71 -5.06 -16.95 8.33
C ARG A 71 -3.86 -17.68 7.74
N SER A 72 -4.09 -18.45 6.68
CA SER A 72 -3.01 -19.03 5.88
C SER A 72 -2.06 -17.92 5.41
N GLY A 73 -0.76 -18.07 5.70
CA GLY A 73 0.28 -17.10 5.31
C GLY A 73 0.48 -15.91 6.25
N GLY A 74 -0.39 -15.69 7.24
CA GLY A 74 -0.28 -14.52 8.12
C GLY A 74 0.93 -14.56 9.06
N ILE A 75 1.32 -13.38 9.53
CA ILE A 75 2.57 -13.15 10.26
C ILE A 75 2.47 -13.69 11.69
N THR A 76 3.49 -14.44 12.10
CA THR A 76 3.59 -15.03 13.44
C THR A 76 4.63 -14.29 14.29
N ARG A 77 4.55 -14.46 15.61
CA ARG A 77 5.54 -13.92 16.55
C ARG A 77 6.97 -14.31 16.17
N ASN A 78 7.18 -15.56 15.78
CA ASN A 78 8.50 -16.04 15.37
C ASN A 78 9.00 -15.36 14.09
N ALA A 79 8.11 -15.06 13.14
CA ALA A 79 8.49 -14.40 11.89
C ALA A 79 9.03 -12.98 12.11
N VAL A 80 8.53 -12.27 13.12
CA VAL A 80 8.95 -10.89 13.43
C VAL A 80 9.93 -10.78 14.58
N ALA A 81 10.31 -11.89 15.22
CA ALA A 81 11.16 -11.88 16.41
C ALA A 81 12.53 -11.24 16.14
N ASP A 82 13.09 -11.51 14.97
CA ASP A 82 14.39 -10.99 14.51
C ASP A 82 14.25 -9.87 13.46
N ALA A 83 13.02 -9.39 13.22
CA ALA A 83 12.78 -8.30 12.29
C ALA A 83 13.21 -6.95 12.88
N PRO A 84 13.54 -5.95 12.02
CA PRO A 84 13.84 -4.60 12.49
C PRO A 84 12.63 -3.97 13.17
N ALA A 85 12.87 -3.11 14.15
CA ALA A 85 11.85 -2.21 14.69
C ALA A 85 11.47 -1.16 13.64
N PHE A 86 10.27 -0.56 13.79
CA PHE A 86 9.80 0.46 12.85
C PHE A 86 10.76 1.66 12.74
N GLU A 87 11.41 2.05 13.84
CA GLU A 87 12.40 3.13 13.87
C GLU A 87 13.56 2.88 12.90
N GLU A 88 14.06 1.64 12.85
CA GLU A 88 15.20 1.23 12.01
C GLU A 88 14.88 1.28 10.50
N VAL A 89 13.61 1.15 10.12
CA VAL A 89 13.17 1.19 8.72
C VAL A 89 12.44 2.47 8.34
N SER A 90 12.16 3.34 9.33
CA SER A 90 11.30 4.52 9.16
C SER A 90 11.81 5.49 8.08
N ASP A 91 13.12 5.71 8.01
CA ASP A 91 13.70 6.65 7.04
C ASP A 91 13.62 6.12 5.60
N LYS A 92 13.83 4.81 5.37
CA LYS A 92 13.64 4.20 4.06
C LYS A 92 12.17 4.23 3.66
N ILE A 93 11.25 3.90 4.56
CA ILE A 93 9.80 3.98 4.31
C ILE A 93 9.38 5.42 3.99
N TYR A 94 9.89 6.41 4.74
CA TYR A 94 9.64 7.82 4.46
C TYR A 94 10.10 8.18 3.05
N SER A 95 11.32 7.79 2.66
CA SER A 95 11.88 8.07 1.32
C SER A 95 11.07 7.43 0.20
N ILE A 96 10.44 6.26 0.44
CA ILE A 96 9.57 5.57 -0.52
C ILE A 96 8.24 6.31 -0.67
N LEU A 97 7.67 6.81 0.42
CA LEU A 97 6.31 7.35 0.42
C LEU A 97 6.24 8.86 0.15
N ASN A 98 7.15 9.63 0.72
CA ASN A 98 7.04 11.09 0.73
C ASN A 98 7.15 11.68 -0.68
N GLY A 99 6.26 12.62 -1.01
CA GLY A 99 6.27 13.30 -2.32
C GLY A 99 5.74 12.47 -3.50
N ARG A 100 5.24 11.25 -3.25
CA ARG A 100 4.67 10.37 -4.28
C ARG A 100 3.14 10.32 -4.25
N ILE A 101 2.54 9.83 -5.33
CA ILE A 101 1.12 9.50 -5.37
C ILE A 101 0.92 8.16 -4.67
N TRP A 102 0.09 8.12 -3.63
CA TRP A 102 -0.18 6.90 -2.89
C TRP A 102 -1.33 6.12 -3.51
N ALA A 103 -1.14 4.84 -3.75
CA ALA A 103 -2.15 3.97 -4.33
C ALA A 103 -2.33 2.68 -3.53
N GLY A 104 -3.58 2.24 -3.38
CA GLY A 104 -3.90 1.00 -2.66
C GLY A 104 -5.40 0.79 -2.52
N HIS A 105 -5.77 -0.29 -1.83
CA HIS A 105 -7.17 -0.67 -1.63
C HIS A 105 -7.65 -0.30 -0.23
N ASN A 106 -8.67 0.56 -0.13
CA ASN A 106 -9.14 1.12 1.15
C ASN A 106 -8.03 1.89 1.91
N ILE A 107 -7.02 2.34 1.17
CA ILE A 107 -5.78 2.90 1.71
C ILE A 107 -6.05 4.14 2.56
N ARG A 108 -7.08 4.93 2.21
CA ARG A 108 -7.47 6.15 2.93
C ARG A 108 -7.89 5.88 4.37
N ARG A 109 -8.57 4.75 4.59
CA ARG A 109 -9.20 4.41 5.87
C ARG A 109 -8.37 3.45 6.71
N PHE A 110 -7.32 2.88 6.13
CA PHE A 110 -6.51 1.88 6.80
C PHE A 110 -5.03 2.25 6.75
N ASP A 111 -4.33 1.96 5.65
CA ASP A 111 -2.87 2.02 5.60
C ASP A 111 -2.34 3.44 5.84
N CYS A 112 -3.00 4.47 5.28
CA CYS A 112 -2.63 5.86 5.50
C CYS A 112 -2.71 6.27 6.98
N ILE A 113 -3.71 5.75 7.70
CA ILE A 113 -3.89 6.07 9.12
C ILE A 113 -2.77 5.41 9.92
N ARG A 114 -2.50 4.12 9.64
CA ARG A 114 -1.52 3.32 10.39
C ARG A 114 -0.09 3.76 10.17
N ILE A 115 0.26 4.14 8.94
CA ILE A 115 1.60 4.65 8.70
C ILE A 115 1.82 5.98 9.44
N LYS A 116 0.82 6.87 9.43
CA LYS A 116 0.90 8.15 10.16
C LYS A 116 0.99 7.95 11.67
N GLU A 117 0.20 7.03 12.23
CA GLU A 117 0.29 6.65 13.64
C GLU A 117 1.69 6.13 13.99
N ALA A 118 2.26 5.24 13.16
CA ALA A 118 3.59 4.69 13.39
C ALA A 118 4.70 5.76 13.38
N PHE A 119 4.63 6.77 12.50
CA PHE A 119 5.57 7.91 12.51
C PHE A 119 5.35 8.83 13.73
N ALA A 120 4.09 9.12 14.09
CA ALA A 120 3.76 9.94 15.24
C ALA A 120 4.28 9.34 16.56
N GLU A 121 4.29 8.01 16.69
CA GLU A 121 4.86 7.31 17.84
C GLU A 121 6.37 7.47 17.99
N LEU A 122 7.08 7.75 16.89
CA LEU A 122 8.50 8.08 16.89
C LEU A 122 8.74 9.59 17.12
N GLY A 123 7.68 10.40 17.23
CA GLY A 123 7.80 11.86 17.22
C GLY A 123 8.33 12.43 15.90
N LYS A 124 8.21 11.67 14.80
CA LYS A 124 8.64 12.09 13.46
C LYS A 124 7.43 12.59 12.66
N ASP A 125 7.65 13.56 11.79
CA ASP A 125 6.64 13.96 10.80
C ASP A 125 6.38 12.79 9.82
N PRO A 126 5.12 12.44 9.55
CA PRO A 126 4.81 11.37 8.62
C PRO A 126 5.06 11.79 7.16
N PRO A 127 5.30 10.83 6.25
CA PRO A 127 5.41 11.13 4.83
C PRO A 127 4.10 11.71 4.28
N VAL A 128 4.22 12.67 3.36
CA VAL A 128 3.09 13.40 2.77
C VAL A 128 2.93 13.01 1.29
N PRO A 129 1.77 12.49 0.88
CA PRO A 129 1.49 12.24 -0.52
C PRO A 129 1.17 13.52 -1.28
N VAL A 130 1.55 13.58 -2.56
CA VAL A 130 1.09 14.64 -3.48
C VAL A 130 -0.26 14.33 -4.13
N GLY A 131 -0.71 13.08 -4.04
CA GLY A 131 -1.98 12.60 -4.58
C GLY A 131 -2.33 11.22 -4.03
N MET A 132 -3.58 10.78 -4.19
CA MET A 132 -4.02 9.51 -3.61
C MET A 132 -5.11 8.81 -4.41
N ILE A 133 -4.86 7.54 -4.73
CA ILE A 133 -5.73 6.63 -5.47
C ILE A 133 -6.21 5.53 -4.51
N ASP A 134 -7.51 5.49 -4.26
CA ASP A 134 -8.13 4.45 -3.43
C ASP A 134 -9.00 3.54 -4.32
N SER A 135 -8.53 2.33 -4.57
CA SER A 135 -9.20 1.41 -5.49
C SER A 135 -10.57 0.98 -4.98
N LEU A 136 -10.82 0.95 -3.66
CA LEU A 136 -12.15 0.61 -3.12
C LEU A 136 -13.20 1.65 -3.54
N GLY A 137 -12.84 2.94 -3.50
CA GLY A 137 -13.74 4.02 -3.91
C GLY A 137 -14.12 3.92 -5.39
N VAL A 138 -13.13 3.69 -6.24
CA VAL A 138 -13.35 3.58 -7.69
C VAL A 138 -14.10 2.31 -8.06
N LEU A 139 -13.78 1.16 -7.45
CA LEU A 139 -14.51 -0.09 -7.68
C LEU A 139 -15.97 0.01 -7.21
N SER A 140 -16.22 0.64 -6.06
CA SER A 140 -17.58 0.87 -5.56
C SER A 140 -18.41 1.70 -6.53
N GLN A 141 -17.81 2.75 -7.12
CA GLN A 141 -18.46 3.61 -8.10
C GLN A 141 -18.71 2.88 -9.44
N LYS A 142 -17.75 2.06 -9.90
CA LYS A 142 -17.79 1.47 -11.24
C LYS A 142 -18.56 0.14 -11.32
N PHE A 143 -18.49 -0.69 -10.29
CA PHE A 143 -19.06 -2.03 -10.29
C PHE A 143 -20.23 -2.20 -9.31
N GLY A 144 -20.37 -1.33 -8.32
CA GLY A 144 -21.44 -1.43 -7.32
C GLY A 144 -21.52 -2.83 -6.70
N ARG A 145 -22.73 -3.40 -6.63
CA ARG A 145 -22.98 -4.75 -6.06
C ARG A 145 -22.51 -5.92 -6.95
N ARG A 146 -22.03 -5.67 -8.17
CA ARG A 146 -21.70 -6.74 -9.14
C ARG A 146 -20.45 -7.54 -8.78
N ALA A 147 -19.59 -7.01 -7.90
CA ALA A 147 -18.34 -7.64 -7.46
C ALA A 147 -18.37 -8.07 -5.96
N GLY A 148 -19.57 -8.29 -5.39
CA GLY A 148 -19.72 -8.82 -4.03
C GLY A 148 -19.39 -7.80 -2.93
N ASN A 149 -18.63 -8.22 -1.91
CA ASN A 149 -18.29 -7.37 -0.76
C ASN A 149 -17.09 -6.43 -0.99
N LEU A 150 -16.52 -6.46 -2.20
CA LEU A 150 -15.37 -5.66 -2.64
C LEU A 150 -14.09 -5.84 -1.81
N LYS A 151 -13.98 -6.90 -1.00
CA LYS A 151 -12.72 -7.29 -0.34
C LYS A 151 -11.75 -7.85 -1.37
N MET A 152 -10.45 -7.73 -1.09
CA MET A 152 -9.38 -8.21 -1.97
C MET A 152 -9.54 -9.67 -2.37
N ALA A 153 -9.81 -10.59 -1.44
CA ALA A 153 -10.08 -11.99 -1.75
C ALA A 153 -11.26 -12.17 -2.74
N THR A 154 -12.35 -11.43 -2.55
CA THR A 154 -13.54 -11.52 -3.41
C THR A 154 -13.30 -10.92 -4.79
N LEU A 155 -12.50 -9.86 -4.89
CA LEU A 155 -12.09 -9.27 -6.16
C LEU A 155 -11.10 -10.18 -6.89
N ALA A 156 -10.16 -10.80 -6.18
CA ALA A 156 -9.21 -11.73 -6.75
C ALA A 156 -9.92 -12.96 -7.36
N ASP A 157 -10.93 -13.49 -6.67
CA ASP A 157 -11.79 -14.56 -7.22
C ASP A 157 -12.65 -14.07 -8.41
N TYR A 158 -13.25 -12.87 -8.33
CA TYR A 158 -14.09 -12.32 -9.40
C TYR A 158 -13.32 -12.03 -10.70
N PHE A 159 -12.07 -11.59 -10.60
CA PHE A 159 -11.21 -11.26 -11.75
C PHE A 159 -10.23 -12.39 -12.13
N GLY A 160 -10.28 -13.55 -11.46
CA GLY A 160 -9.40 -14.69 -11.77
C GLY A 160 -7.92 -14.48 -11.43
N LEU A 161 -7.63 -13.67 -10.40
CA LEU A 161 -6.28 -13.22 -10.01
C LEU A 161 -5.57 -14.18 -9.02
N GLY A 162 -6.22 -15.28 -8.62
CA GLY A 162 -5.69 -16.26 -7.67
C GLY A 162 -6.03 -15.95 -6.20
N GLN A 163 -5.49 -16.74 -5.27
CA GLN A 163 -5.78 -16.62 -3.84
C GLN A 163 -4.92 -15.54 -3.16
N GLN A 164 -5.54 -14.72 -2.30
CA GLN A 164 -4.83 -13.75 -1.45
C GLN A 164 -3.87 -14.49 -0.50
N LYS A 165 -2.63 -14.00 -0.39
CA LYS A 165 -1.57 -14.68 0.39
C LYS A 165 -1.31 -14.07 1.76
N HIS A 166 -1.91 -12.91 2.08
CA HIS A 166 -1.75 -12.23 3.37
C HIS A 166 -0.28 -11.94 3.70
N ARG A 167 0.46 -11.51 2.67
CA ARG A 167 1.85 -11.05 2.74
C ARG A 167 1.91 -9.76 1.94
N SER A 168 2.40 -8.67 2.51
CA SER A 168 2.30 -7.33 1.92
C SER A 168 2.90 -7.26 0.51
N LEU A 169 4.10 -7.83 0.28
CA LEU A 169 4.69 -7.79 -1.05
C LEU A 169 3.94 -8.66 -2.05
N ASP A 170 3.46 -9.83 -1.66
CA ASP A 170 2.68 -10.69 -2.56
C ASP A 170 1.30 -10.10 -2.81
N ASP A 171 0.68 -9.49 -1.81
CA ASP A 171 -0.57 -8.74 -1.95
C ASP A 171 -0.35 -7.45 -2.72
N VAL A 172 0.88 -6.94 -2.89
CA VAL A 172 1.22 -5.88 -3.86
C VAL A 172 1.65 -6.45 -5.22
N ARG A 173 2.18 -7.68 -5.32
CA ARG A 173 2.61 -8.31 -6.58
C ARG A 173 1.53 -9.09 -7.32
N ILE A 174 0.55 -9.65 -6.61
CA ILE A 174 -0.76 -9.99 -7.16
C ILE A 174 -1.37 -8.74 -7.85
N LYS A 175 -0.88 -7.53 -7.49
CA LYS A 175 -1.21 -6.25 -8.11
C LYS A 175 -0.32 -5.82 -9.32
N SER A 176 0.64 -6.61 -9.84
CA SER A 176 1.63 -6.10 -10.83
C SER A 176 1.47 -6.51 -12.30
N SER A 177 0.86 -7.65 -12.65
CA SER A 177 0.95 -8.15 -14.05
C SER A 177 -0.39 -8.36 -14.76
N ASN A 178 -1.48 -8.54 -14.01
CA ASN A 178 -2.85 -8.75 -14.54
C ASN A 178 -3.93 -8.13 -13.64
N SER A 179 -3.55 -7.22 -12.74
CA SER A 179 -4.40 -6.78 -11.63
C SER A 179 -5.42 -5.71 -11.99
N ILE A 180 -6.43 -5.56 -11.14
CA ILE A 180 -7.33 -4.39 -11.10
C ILE A 180 -6.52 -3.10 -11.03
N GLU A 181 -5.45 -3.01 -10.23
CA GLU A 181 -4.61 -1.80 -10.20
C GLU A 181 -3.96 -1.49 -11.55
N TRP A 182 -3.58 -2.50 -12.34
CA TRP A 182 -3.08 -2.32 -13.72
C TRP A 182 -4.19 -1.85 -14.68
N GLN A 183 -5.38 -2.45 -14.60
CA GLN A 183 -6.56 -1.99 -15.34
C GLN A 183 -6.99 -0.58 -14.89
N MET A 184 -6.76 -0.22 -13.63
CA MET A 184 -7.08 1.08 -13.06
C MET A 184 -6.04 2.13 -13.39
N ALA A 185 -4.77 1.76 -13.51
CA ALA A 185 -3.72 2.61 -14.03
C ALA A 185 -3.92 2.86 -15.54
N GLN A 186 -4.39 1.87 -16.31
CA GLN A 186 -4.88 2.07 -17.69
C GLN A 186 -6.12 2.99 -17.74
N LEU A 187 -7.06 2.86 -16.79
CA LEU A 187 -8.20 3.79 -16.69
C LEU A 187 -7.75 5.20 -16.31
N PHE A 188 -6.83 5.38 -15.37
CA PHE A 188 -6.28 6.69 -15.00
C PHE A 188 -5.58 7.36 -16.19
N ASN A 189 -4.80 6.62 -16.98
CA ASN A 189 -4.16 7.13 -18.19
C ASN A 189 -5.21 7.60 -19.23
N SER A 190 -6.38 6.95 -19.30
CA SER A 190 -7.47 7.40 -20.18
C SER A 190 -8.23 8.65 -19.69
N TYR A 191 -8.16 8.98 -18.40
CA TYR A 191 -8.88 10.13 -17.80
C TYR A 191 -8.05 11.43 -17.73
N TYR A 192 -6.72 11.36 -17.84
CA TYR A 192 -5.82 12.53 -17.73
C TYR A 192 -5.03 12.85 -19.01
N THR A 193 -5.24 12.10 -20.10
CA THR A 193 -4.61 12.35 -21.42
C THR A 193 -5.61 12.90 -22.45
N GLN A 194 -6.63 13.63 -21.99
CA GLN A 194 -7.48 14.48 -22.83
C GLN A 194 -7.15 15.95 -22.58
#